data_AF-A0A7U9SU53-F1
#
_entry.id   AF-A0A7U9SU53-F1
#
_cell.length_a   1.000
_cell.length_b   1.000
_cell.length_c   1.000
_cell.angle_alpha   90.00
_cell.angle_beta   90.00
_cell.angle_gamma   90.00
#
_symmetry.space_group_name_H-M   'P 1'
#
loop_
_entity.id
_entity.type
_entity.pdbx_description
1 polymer ?
#
loop_
_entity_poly.entity_id
_entity_poly.type
_entity_poly.pdbx_seq_one_letter_code
_entity_poly.pdbx_strand_id
1 'polypeptide(L)'
;MKCGKFRRFDAVVMGDTIELLTELLESDGGVKGDLFQVDDIYEHYYYVPGIQKAEIQVMLLTDSRKREKLYRFLCTAFKQAEHTEHQLSVGTDGSGNPVYFCYELDLCQLLRIRQETEWKQKGNIFCFSYQKPVLELFLGKKVLYREIISKKVLEFLNQDE
;
A
#
# COMPACT_ATOMS: atom_id res chain seq x y z
N MET A 1 10.18 -5.57 36.55
CA MET A 1 9.41 -5.79 35.31
C MET A 1 10.40 -5.96 34.17
N LYS A 2 10.40 -7.11 33.48
CA LYS A 2 11.21 -7.27 32.26
C LYS A 2 10.51 -6.47 31.16
N CYS A 3 11.09 -5.34 30.78
CA CYS A 3 10.68 -4.62 29.57
C CYS A 3 11.03 -5.54 28.39
N GLY A 4 10.04 -6.33 27.94
CA GLY A 4 10.18 -7.07 26.70
C GLY A 4 10.41 -6.06 25.60
N LYS A 5 11.53 -6.17 24.88
CA LYS A 5 11.71 -5.40 23.64
C LYS A 5 10.54 -5.79 22.73
N PHE A 6 9.61 -4.87 22.48
CA PHE A 6 8.60 -5.02 21.45
C PHE A 6 9.35 -5.24 20.14
N ARG A 7 9.43 -6.48 19.70
CA ARG A 7 9.82 -6.78 18.32
C ARG A 7 8.56 -6.51 17.52
N ARG A 8 8.56 -5.46 16.72
CA ARG A 8 7.50 -5.24 15.73
C ARG A 8 7.70 -6.27 14.61
N PHE A 9 6.61 -6.88 14.18
CA PHE A 9 6.58 -7.86 13.11
C PHE A 9 5.37 -7.56 12.23
N ASP A 10 5.51 -7.87 10.95
CA ASP A 10 4.49 -7.61 9.92
C ASP A 10 3.74 -8.90 9.60
N ALA A 11 2.52 -8.75 9.11
CA ALA A 11 1.68 -9.84 8.61
C ALA A 11 1.55 -9.78 7.09
N VAL A 12 1.48 -10.95 6.47
CA VAL A 12 1.09 -11.10 5.07
C VAL A 12 -0.17 -11.96 5.02
N VAL A 13 -1.21 -11.43 4.41
CA VAL A 13 -2.44 -12.16 4.06
C VAL A 13 -2.38 -12.49 2.58
N MET A 14 -2.49 -13.77 2.23
CA MET A 14 -2.59 -14.21 0.85
C MET A 14 -4.01 -14.65 0.51
N GLY A 15 -4.45 -14.35 -0.70
CA GLY A 15 -5.72 -14.82 -1.23
C GLY A 15 -5.65 -15.05 -2.73
N ASP A 16 -6.62 -15.74 -3.30
CA ASP A 16 -6.52 -16.22 -4.70
C ASP A 16 -6.77 -15.12 -5.74
N THR A 17 -7.43 -14.02 -5.36
CA THR A 17 -7.89 -12.96 -6.28
C THR A 17 -7.52 -11.57 -5.77
N ILE A 18 -7.51 -10.55 -6.64
CA ILE A 18 -7.27 -9.18 -6.16
C ILE A 18 -8.53 -8.60 -5.48
N GLU A 19 -9.71 -9.10 -5.86
CA GLU A 19 -11.03 -8.65 -5.39
C GLU A 19 -11.23 -8.91 -3.89
N LEU A 20 -10.65 -9.97 -3.33
CA LEU A 20 -10.68 -10.27 -1.89
C LEU A 20 -10.11 -9.11 -1.05
N LEU A 21 -9.23 -8.27 -1.61
CA LEU A 21 -8.74 -7.08 -0.92
C LEU A 21 -9.87 -6.18 -0.42
N THR A 22 -10.90 -5.97 -1.25
CA THR A 22 -12.03 -5.09 -0.88
C THR A 22 -12.84 -5.71 0.26
N GLU A 23 -13.09 -7.02 0.19
CA GLU A 23 -13.78 -7.76 1.27
C GLU A 23 -13.02 -7.64 2.60
N LEU A 24 -11.69 -7.81 2.58
CA LEU A 24 -10.83 -7.68 3.77
C LEU A 24 -10.85 -6.25 4.35
N LEU A 25 -10.91 -5.22 3.50
CA LEU A 25 -10.93 -3.82 3.93
C LEU A 25 -12.30 -3.34 4.45
N GLU A 26 -13.37 -4.05 4.09
CA GLU A 26 -14.75 -3.76 4.52
C GLU A 26 -15.20 -4.64 5.71
N SER A 27 -14.48 -5.73 5.98
CA SER A 27 -14.77 -6.65 7.07
C SER A 27 -14.67 -6.00 8.46
N ASP A 28 -15.62 -6.36 9.32
CA ASP A 28 -15.67 -6.01 10.74
C ASP A 28 -15.48 -7.23 11.68
N GLY A 29 -15.13 -8.41 11.13
CA GLY A 29 -14.87 -9.64 11.89
C GLY A 29 -16.11 -10.29 12.51
N GLY A 30 -17.32 -9.96 12.04
CA GLY A 30 -18.61 -10.34 12.65
C GLY A 30 -18.96 -11.84 12.73
N VAL A 31 -20.10 -12.13 13.38
CA VAL A 31 -20.53 -13.49 13.79
C VAL A 31 -20.90 -14.45 12.62
N LYS A 32 -20.99 -13.95 11.39
CA LYS A 32 -21.33 -14.73 10.18
C LYS A 32 -20.51 -14.38 8.91
N GLY A 33 -19.51 -13.50 8.99
CA GLY A 33 -18.79 -12.97 7.83
C GLY A 33 -17.31 -12.76 8.15
N ASP A 34 -16.48 -13.42 7.35
CA ASP A 34 -15.03 -13.35 7.18
C ASP A 34 -14.19 -13.05 8.43
N LEU A 35 -13.55 -14.11 8.94
CA LEU A 35 -12.77 -14.23 10.19
C LEU A 35 -11.57 -13.26 10.34
N PHE A 36 -11.49 -12.20 9.54
CA PHE A 36 -10.38 -11.27 9.51
C PHE A 36 -10.86 -9.84 9.79
N GLN A 37 -10.27 -9.24 10.82
CA GLN A 37 -10.38 -7.82 11.12
C GLN A 37 -8.96 -7.27 11.22
N VAL A 38 -8.70 -6.14 10.58
CA VAL A 38 -7.43 -5.41 10.77
C VAL A 38 -7.42 -4.87 12.20
N ASP A 39 -6.48 -5.35 13.01
CA ASP A 39 -6.26 -4.95 14.40
C ASP A 39 -4.90 -4.25 14.59
N ASP A 40 -4.51 -4.00 15.84
CA ASP A 40 -3.25 -3.34 16.21
C ASP A 40 -2.13 -4.32 16.63
N ILE A 41 -2.29 -5.62 16.34
CA ILE A 41 -1.30 -6.64 16.71
C ILE A 41 -0.03 -6.52 15.86
N TYR A 42 -0.18 -6.27 14.56
CA TYR A 42 0.94 -6.13 13.62
C TYR A 42 1.10 -4.67 13.19
N GLU A 43 2.34 -4.26 12.91
CA GLU A 43 2.60 -2.89 12.43
C GLU A 43 2.03 -2.70 11.02
N HIS A 44 2.25 -3.69 10.16
CA HIS A 44 1.73 -3.73 8.81
C HIS A 44 0.98 -5.04 8.55
N TYR A 45 -0.14 -4.93 7.83
CA TYR A 45 -0.88 -6.07 7.30
C TYR A 45 -0.87 -5.95 5.76
N TYR A 46 0.01 -6.68 5.09
CA TYR A 46 0.09 -6.65 3.63
C TYR A 46 -0.82 -7.69 3.00
N TYR A 47 -1.62 -7.30 2.00
CA TYR A 47 -2.36 -8.26 1.19
C TYR A 47 -1.60 -8.59 -0.10
N VAL A 48 -1.39 -9.88 -0.40
CA VAL A 48 -0.78 -10.33 -1.66
C VAL A 48 -1.72 -11.28 -2.39
N PRO A 49 -2.26 -10.91 -3.56
CA PRO A 49 -3.08 -11.82 -4.34
C PRO A 49 -2.23 -12.89 -5.05
N GLY A 50 -2.75 -14.10 -5.14
CA GLY A 50 -2.15 -15.29 -5.75
C GLY A 50 -2.14 -15.27 -7.28
N ILE A 51 -1.88 -14.10 -7.87
CA ILE A 51 -1.82 -13.90 -9.32
C ILE A 51 -0.38 -13.62 -9.75
N GLN A 52 -0.01 -14.04 -10.96
CA GLN A 52 1.35 -13.84 -11.49
C GLN A 52 1.81 -12.38 -11.45
N LYS A 53 0.90 -11.42 -11.67
CA LYS A 53 1.23 -9.98 -11.67
C LYS A 53 1.70 -9.46 -10.30
N ALA A 54 1.40 -10.18 -9.22
CA ALA A 54 1.76 -9.80 -7.84
C ALA A 54 3.14 -10.31 -7.40
N GLU A 55 3.86 -11.06 -8.24
CA GLU A 55 5.24 -11.47 -7.97
C GLU A 55 6.14 -10.28 -7.60
N ILE A 56 5.93 -9.13 -8.26
CA ILE A 56 6.63 -7.88 -7.94
C ILE A 56 6.42 -7.45 -6.48
N GLN A 57 5.22 -7.63 -5.93
CA GLN A 57 4.90 -7.26 -4.56
C GLN A 57 5.62 -8.19 -3.58
N VAL A 58 5.60 -9.50 -3.84
CA VAL A 58 6.36 -10.49 -3.04
C VAL A 58 7.85 -10.14 -3.02
N MET A 59 8.42 -9.81 -4.18
CA MET A 59 9.83 -9.40 -4.28
C MET A 59 10.11 -8.14 -3.44
N LEU A 60 9.24 -7.12 -3.50
CA LEU A 60 9.42 -5.90 -2.72
C LEU A 60 9.31 -6.15 -1.20
N LEU A 61 8.38 -7.01 -0.77
CA LEU A 61 8.21 -7.36 0.65
C LEU A 61 9.36 -8.21 1.19
N THR A 62 10.07 -8.96 0.33
CA THR A 62 11.17 -9.86 0.73
C THR A 62 12.57 -9.29 0.49
N ASP A 63 12.70 -8.25 -0.33
CA ASP A 63 13.97 -7.58 -0.63
C ASP A 63 13.88 -6.09 -0.30
N SER A 64 14.35 -5.74 0.90
CA SER A 64 14.35 -4.36 1.39
C SER A 64 15.19 -3.41 0.55
N ARG A 65 16.22 -3.89 -0.16
CA ARG A 65 17.05 -3.04 -1.04
C ARG A 65 16.28 -2.68 -2.29
N LYS A 66 15.62 -3.66 -2.93
CA LYS A 66 14.75 -3.41 -4.08
C LYS A 66 13.57 -2.52 -3.72
N ARG A 67 12.97 -2.74 -2.54
CA ARG A 67 11.92 -1.86 -2.01
C ARG A 67 12.38 -0.41 -1.86
N GLU A 68 13.51 -0.19 -1.18
CA GLU A 68 14.08 1.14 -0.99
C GLU A 68 14.45 1.80 -2.33
N LYS A 69 15.01 1.03 -3.27
CA LYS A 69 15.35 1.51 -4.62
C LYS A 69 14.11 2.01 -5.37
N LEU A 70 13.01 1.25 -5.35
CA LEU A 70 11.74 1.69 -5.95
C LEU A 70 11.18 2.92 -5.22
N TYR A 71 11.15 2.90 -3.90
CA TYR A 71 10.65 4.01 -3.08
C TYR A 71 11.35 5.32 -3.45
N ARG A 72 12.69 5.33 -3.42
CA ARG A 72 13.50 6.51 -3.76
C ARG A 72 13.26 6.99 -5.19
N PHE A 73 13.18 6.06 -6.14
CA PHE A 73 12.90 6.39 -7.54
C PHE A 73 11.55 7.09 -7.68
N LEU A 74 10.49 6.55 -7.05
CA LEU A 74 9.17 7.17 -7.13
C LEU A 74 9.14 8.53 -6.42
N CYS A 75 9.87 8.69 -5.31
CA CYS A 75 9.99 9.95 -4.59
C CYS A 75 10.64 11.09 -5.41
N THR A 76 11.29 10.81 -6.55
CA THR A 76 11.78 11.88 -7.43
C THR A 76 10.68 12.55 -8.25
N ALA A 77 9.46 11.99 -8.26
CA ALA A 77 8.35 12.49 -9.09
C ALA A 77 7.55 13.63 -8.43
N PHE A 78 7.82 13.98 -7.17
CA PHE A 78 7.03 14.94 -6.40
C PHE A 78 7.86 15.64 -5.33
N LYS A 79 7.29 16.67 -4.70
CA LYS A 79 7.92 17.34 -3.56
C LYS A 79 7.70 16.49 -2.32
N GLN A 80 8.78 15.95 -1.76
CA GLN A 80 8.70 15.16 -0.53
C GLN A 80 8.20 16.02 0.63
N ALA A 81 7.41 15.40 1.51
CA ALA A 81 7.00 16.05 2.74
C ALA A 81 8.14 15.99 3.77
N GLU A 82 8.21 16.96 4.68
CA GLU A 82 9.02 16.80 5.88
C GLU A 82 8.42 15.67 6.71
N HIS A 83 9.14 14.56 6.86
CA HIS A 83 8.65 13.38 7.57
C HIS A 83 8.30 13.74 9.02
N THR A 84 7.01 13.88 9.30
CA THR A 84 6.47 13.84 10.66
C THR A 84 5.93 12.43 10.90
N GLU A 85 6.05 11.91 12.13
CA GLU A 85 5.66 10.52 12.49
C GLU A 85 4.21 10.14 12.10
N HIS A 86 3.37 11.13 11.79
CA HIS A 86 1.92 10.97 11.61
C HIS A 86 1.48 11.22 10.16
N GLN A 87 2.40 11.57 9.26
CA GLN A 87 2.04 11.92 7.89
C GLN A 87 1.94 10.69 6.99
N LEU A 88 0.73 10.44 6.48
CA LEU A 88 0.45 9.32 5.57
C LEU A 88 0.92 9.60 4.14
N SER A 89 0.93 10.86 3.72
CA SER A 89 1.38 11.24 2.39
C SER A 89 2.91 11.29 2.31
N VAL A 90 3.50 10.64 1.30
CA VAL A 90 4.95 10.68 1.05
C VAL A 90 5.42 12.04 0.48
N GLY A 91 4.49 12.88 0.05
CA GLY A 91 4.77 14.19 -0.50
C GLY A 91 3.54 14.86 -1.08
N THR A 92 3.77 15.92 -1.86
CA THR A 92 2.73 16.63 -2.63
C THR A 92 3.13 16.77 -4.09
N ASP A 93 2.16 16.67 -4.99
CA ASP A 93 2.37 16.94 -6.41
C ASP A 93 2.60 18.43 -6.70
N GLY A 94 2.82 18.78 -7.97
CA GLY A 94 3.03 20.17 -8.39
C GLY A 94 1.87 21.13 -8.08
N SER A 95 0.69 20.60 -7.79
CA SER A 95 -0.53 21.35 -7.43
C SER A 95 -0.82 21.33 -5.93
N GLY A 96 0.07 20.74 -5.12
CA GLY A 96 -0.09 20.62 -3.67
C GLY A 96 -1.01 19.49 -3.22
N ASN A 97 -1.44 18.59 -4.11
CA ASN A 97 -2.26 17.44 -3.70
C ASN A 97 -1.38 16.37 -3.05
N PRO A 98 -1.87 15.70 -1.99
CA PRO A 98 -1.09 14.67 -1.31
C PRO A 98 -0.81 13.47 -2.24
N VAL A 99 0.35 12.85 -2.06
CA VAL A 99 0.79 11.66 -2.77
C VAL A 99 0.85 10.49 -1.79
N TYR A 100 0.27 9.36 -2.17
CA TYR A 100 0.24 8.14 -1.37
C TYR A 100 0.78 6.96 -2.18
N PHE A 101 1.62 6.15 -1.55
CA PHE A 101 2.12 4.90 -2.11
C PHE A 101 1.28 3.75 -1.56
N CYS A 102 0.49 3.14 -2.42
CA CYS A 102 -0.42 2.04 -2.06
C CYS A 102 -0.02 0.71 -2.71
N TYR A 103 1.11 0.66 -3.41
CA TYR A 103 1.51 -0.50 -4.22
C TYR A 103 1.88 -1.73 -3.38
N GLU A 104 2.12 -1.57 -2.08
CA GLU A 104 2.37 -2.68 -1.14
C GLU A 104 1.10 -3.28 -0.55
N LEU A 105 -0.07 -2.67 -0.76
CA LEU A 105 -1.37 -3.10 -0.22
C LEU A 105 -1.34 -3.34 1.30
N ASP A 106 -0.73 -2.43 2.05
CA ASP A 106 -0.85 -2.40 3.51
C ASP A 106 -2.28 -1.99 3.91
N LEU A 107 -3.04 -2.92 4.48
CA LEU A 107 -4.43 -2.73 4.87
C LEU A 107 -4.59 -1.61 5.90
N CYS A 108 -3.67 -1.52 6.88
CA CYS A 108 -3.67 -0.45 7.88
C CYS A 108 -3.51 0.91 7.21
N GLN A 109 -2.56 1.02 6.28
CA GLN A 109 -2.32 2.25 5.54
C GLN A 109 -3.50 2.61 4.65
N LEU A 110 -4.06 1.65 3.91
CA LEU A 110 -5.21 1.85 3.02
C LEU A 110 -6.44 2.36 3.77
N LEU A 111 -6.75 1.79 4.94
CA LEU A 111 -7.85 2.24 5.79
C LEU A 111 -7.67 3.70 6.24
N ARG A 112 -6.45 4.09 6.62
CA ARG A 112 -6.14 5.47 7.01
C ARG A 112 -6.19 6.44 5.81
N ILE A 113 -5.71 6.03 4.64
CA ILE A 113 -5.80 6.82 3.40
C ILE A 113 -7.27 7.02 3.01
N ARG A 114 -8.13 6.00 3.13
CA ARG A 114 -9.57 6.16 2.87
C ARG A 114 -10.16 7.29 3.71
N GLN A 115 -9.91 7.29 5.02
CA GLN A 115 -10.37 8.35 5.92
C GLN A 115 -9.90 9.75 5.48
N GLU A 116 -8.61 9.91 5.11
CA GLU A 116 -8.11 11.21 4.64
C GLU A 116 -8.73 11.65 3.30
N THR A 117 -8.86 10.72 2.36
CA THR A 117 -9.34 11.02 1.00
C THR A 117 -10.84 11.28 0.97
N GLU A 118 -11.63 10.70 1.87
CA GLU A 118 -13.04 11.06 2.07
C GLU A 118 -13.21 12.54 2.45
N TRP A 119 -12.30 13.07 3.26
CA TRP A 119 -12.34 14.45 3.77
C TRP A 119 -11.79 15.43 2.74
N LYS A 120 -10.60 15.16 2.19
CA LYS A 120 -9.89 16.07 1.28
C LYS A 120 -10.41 15.98 -0.16
N GLN A 121 -11.02 14.86 -0.54
CA GLN A 121 -11.46 14.52 -1.90
C GLN A 121 -10.38 14.72 -2.98
N LYS A 122 -9.10 14.61 -2.59
CA LYS A 122 -7.93 14.85 -3.43
C LYS A 122 -6.79 13.93 -3.00
N GLY A 123 -6.01 13.45 -3.96
CA GLY A 123 -4.83 12.63 -3.70
C GLY A 123 -4.31 11.98 -4.98
N ASN A 124 -3.03 11.61 -4.99
CA ASN A 124 -2.40 10.83 -6.03
C ASN A 124 -2.02 9.45 -5.47
N ILE A 125 -2.70 8.41 -5.94
CA ILE A 125 -2.52 7.02 -5.51
C ILE A 125 -1.56 6.33 -6.46
N PHE A 126 -0.36 6.00 -5.99
CA PHE A 126 0.58 5.17 -6.74
C PHE A 126 0.31 3.69 -6.42
N CYS A 127 -0.02 2.93 -7.45
CA CYS A 127 -0.34 1.50 -7.35
C CYS A 127 0.10 0.78 -8.63
N PHE A 128 0.28 -0.53 -8.58
CA PHE A 128 0.47 -1.31 -9.79
C PHE A 128 -0.81 -1.36 -10.62
N SER A 129 -0.70 -1.42 -11.95
CA SER A 129 -1.87 -1.44 -12.85
C SER A 129 -2.92 -2.51 -12.50
N TYR A 130 -2.49 -3.67 -11.99
CA TYR A 130 -3.41 -4.73 -11.61
C TYR A 130 -4.21 -4.43 -10.32
N GLN A 131 -3.73 -3.50 -9.49
CA GLN A 131 -4.35 -3.12 -8.21
C GLN A 131 -5.36 -1.99 -8.39
N LYS A 132 -5.24 -1.19 -9.46
CA LYS A 132 -6.08 -0.02 -9.69
C LYS A 132 -7.59 -0.31 -9.59
N PRO A 133 -8.17 -1.36 -10.21
CA PRO A 133 -9.61 -1.55 -10.18
C PRO A 133 -10.19 -1.65 -8.77
N VAL A 134 -9.52 -2.40 -7.89
CA VAL A 134 -9.98 -2.58 -6.49
C VAL A 134 -9.68 -1.36 -5.63
N LEU A 135 -8.56 -0.67 -5.87
CA LEU A 135 -8.26 0.57 -5.17
C LEU A 135 -9.20 1.71 -5.59
N GLU A 136 -9.64 1.73 -6.86
CA GLU A 136 -10.64 2.68 -7.35
C GLU A 136 -12.03 2.42 -6.76
N LEU A 137 -12.39 1.16 -6.58
CA LEU A 137 -13.60 0.78 -5.86
C LEU A 137 -13.57 1.24 -4.40
N PHE A 138 -12.43 1.05 -3.73
CA PHE A 138 -12.28 1.32 -2.30
C PHE A 138 -12.04 2.80 -1.94
N LEU A 139 -11.12 3.48 -2.64
CA LEU A 139 -10.75 4.89 -2.39
C LEU A 139 -11.59 5.89 -3.20
N GLY A 140 -12.35 5.39 -4.18
CA GLY A 140 -13.24 6.19 -5.02
C GLY A 140 -12.54 6.90 -6.18
N LYS A 141 -13.36 7.55 -7.02
CA LYS A 141 -12.93 8.14 -8.31
C LYS A 141 -12.47 9.60 -8.24
N LYS A 142 -12.54 10.23 -7.07
CA LYS A 142 -12.18 11.65 -6.87
C LYS A 142 -10.67 11.86 -6.71
N VAL A 143 -9.92 10.79 -6.44
CA VAL A 143 -8.45 10.78 -6.41
C VAL A 143 -7.89 10.36 -7.77
N LEU A 144 -6.61 10.69 -8.02
CA LEU A 144 -5.91 10.34 -9.25
C LEU A 144 -5.09 9.08 -9.06
N TYR A 145 -5.17 8.14 -9.99
CA TYR A 145 -4.39 6.90 -9.97
C TYR A 145 -3.17 7.01 -10.88
N ARG A 146 -1.98 6.81 -10.30
CA ARG A 146 -0.68 6.77 -10.97
C ARG A 146 -0.23 5.32 -11.06
N GLU A 147 -0.51 4.71 -12.21
CA GLU A 147 -0.24 3.29 -12.41
C GLU A 147 1.25 3.01 -12.66
N ILE A 148 1.75 2.03 -11.92
CA ILE A 148 3.09 1.48 -12.05
C ILE A 148 3.00 0.19 -12.87
N ILE A 149 3.83 0.08 -13.90
CA ILE A 149 3.87 -1.11 -14.75
C ILE A 149 4.85 -2.12 -14.15
N SER A 150 4.35 -3.24 -13.63
CA SER A 150 5.16 -4.26 -12.94
C SER A 150 6.40 -4.68 -13.74
N LYS A 151 6.25 -4.91 -15.06
CA LYS A 151 7.35 -5.32 -15.94
C LYS A 151 8.49 -4.29 -15.98
N LYS A 152 8.16 -3.00 -16.12
CA LYS A 152 9.17 -1.92 -16.16
C LYS A 152 9.89 -1.79 -14.83
N VAL A 153 9.17 -1.97 -13.71
CA VAL A 153 9.77 -1.97 -12.38
C VAL A 153 10.70 -3.16 -12.21
N LEU A 154 10.30 -4.36 -12.65
CA LEU A 154 11.16 -5.54 -12.59
C LEU A 154 12.48 -5.33 -13.36
N GLU A 155 12.38 -4.81 -14.59
CA GLU A 155 13.53 -4.44 -15.41
C GLU A 155 14.44 -3.44 -14.70
N PHE A 156 13.86 -2.36 -14.14
CA PHE A 156 14.60 -1.34 -13.39
C PHE A 156 15.29 -1.89 -12.14
N LEU A 157 14.61 -2.76 -11.39
CA LEU A 157 15.15 -3.30 -10.13
C LEU A 157 16.34 -4.22 -10.37
N ASN A 158 16.33 -4.98 -11.46
CA ASN A 158 17.38 -5.95 -11.80
C ASN A 158 18.54 -5.37 -12.61
N GLN A 159 18.56 -4.07 -12.91
CA GLN A 159 19.65 -3.42 -13.66
C GLN A 159 21.01 -3.39 -12.93
N ASP A 160 21.03 -3.63 -11.62
CA ASP A 160 22.23 -3.58 -10.77
C ASP A 160 22.62 -4.95 -10.18
N GLU A 161 22.05 -6.05 -10.70
CA GLU A 161 22.41 -7.45 -10.38
C GLU A 161 23.26 -8.07 -11.50
#